data_AF-A0A839JED6-F1
#
_entry.id   AF-A0A839JED6-F1
#
_cell.length_a   1.000
_cell.length_b   1.000
_cell.length_c   1.000
_cell.angle_alpha   90.00
_cell.angle_beta   90.00
_cell.angle_gamma   90.00
#
_symmetry.space_group_name_H-M   'P 1'
#
loop_
_entity.id
_entity.type
_entity.pdbx_description
1 polymer ?
#
loop_
_entity_poly.entity_id
_entity_poly.type
_entity_poly.pdbx_seq_one_letter_code
_entity_poly.pdbx_strand_id
1 'polypeptide(L)'
;MSQTQPGQVPPFPGAQPPPAAKPKKPWFKKWWVWVLAVLVLVGIGNALGGGGGDKAAAPSQSVSTPAPAGSSDAAAPAASEAPAEPAQEPAKERLTLEDGWEIDRSNPFAIFITGYVANNSDRPVDTYVQITFDALDKEGANVGTCIANTNTIDAQGKWKFKAMCTGEAEEIETVRFKDITGF
;
A
#
# COMPACT_ATOMS: atom_id res chain seq x y z
N MET A 1 -58.85 -30.33 -28.57
CA MET A 1 -57.39 -30.43 -28.40
C MET A 1 -56.90 -29.09 -27.86
N SER A 2 -56.60 -29.00 -26.57
CA SER A 2 -55.88 -27.87 -26.00
C SER A 2 -54.82 -28.42 -25.07
N GLN A 3 -53.58 -28.13 -25.43
CA GLN A 3 -52.32 -28.59 -24.86
C GLN A 3 -52.21 -28.33 -23.36
N THR A 4 -51.93 -29.37 -22.58
CA THR A 4 -51.38 -29.28 -21.23
C THR A 4 -49.86 -29.09 -21.36
N GLN A 5 -49.36 -27.92 -20.94
CA GLN A 5 -47.92 -27.67 -20.86
C GLN A 5 -47.35 -28.30 -19.57
N PRO A 6 -46.39 -29.23 -19.64
CA PRO A 6 -45.77 -29.79 -18.45
C PRO A 6 -44.64 -28.85 -17.99
N GLY A 7 -44.64 -28.46 -16.70
CA GLY A 7 -43.41 -27.97 -16.06
C GLY A 7 -43.47 -26.71 -15.20
N GLN A 8 -44.62 -26.18 -14.81
CA GLN A 8 -44.63 -25.13 -13.77
C GLN A 8 -44.86 -25.75 -12.39
N VAL A 9 -43.76 -25.91 -11.65
CA VAL A 9 -43.78 -26.15 -10.21
C VAL A 9 -44.39 -24.94 -9.50
N PRO A 10 -45.31 -25.13 -8.54
CA PRO A 10 -45.89 -24.03 -7.79
C PRO A 10 -44.82 -23.31 -6.95
N PRO A 11 -44.91 -21.97 -6.78
CA PRO A 11 -43.93 -21.23 -5.98
C PRO A 11 -43.99 -21.66 -4.51
N PHE A 12 -42.82 -21.97 -3.93
CA PHE A 12 -42.67 -22.29 -2.51
C PHE A 12 -43.10 -21.10 -1.64
N PRO A 13 -43.98 -21.29 -0.63
CA PRO A 13 -44.27 -20.27 0.36
C PRO A 13 -42.99 -19.97 1.15
N GLY A 14 -42.42 -18.77 1.00
CA GLY A 14 -41.26 -18.31 1.78
C GLY A 14 -40.03 -17.87 0.99
N ALA A 15 -40.04 -17.86 -0.35
CA ALA A 15 -38.93 -17.30 -1.13
C ALA A 15 -38.92 -15.76 -1.02
N GLN A 16 -37.99 -15.22 -0.24
CA GLN A 16 -37.68 -13.78 -0.24
C GLN A 16 -37.06 -13.37 -1.58
N PRO A 17 -37.39 -12.19 -2.13
CA PRO A 17 -36.78 -11.71 -3.36
C PRO A 17 -35.26 -11.52 -3.15
N PRO A 18 -34.43 -11.78 -4.17
CA PRO A 18 -33.00 -11.57 -4.08
C PRO A 18 -32.70 -10.09 -3.74
N PRO A 19 -31.68 -9.82 -2.90
CA PRO A 19 -31.35 -8.45 -2.50
C PRO A 19 -31.01 -7.59 -3.72
N ALA A 20 -31.59 -6.40 -3.79
CA ALA A 20 -31.35 -5.44 -4.86
C ALA A 20 -29.86 -5.15 -5.04
N ALA A 21 -29.38 -5.25 -6.29
CA ALA A 21 -27.99 -4.98 -6.63
C ALA A 21 -27.63 -3.53 -6.27
N LYS A 22 -26.70 -3.36 -5.33
CA LYS A 22 -26.21 -2.04 -4.92
C LYS A 22 -25.46 -1.37 -6.08
N PRO A 23 -25.72 -0.09 -6.40
CA PRO A 23 -25.05 0.59 -7.50
C PRO A 23 -23.54 0.67 -7.26
N LYS A 24 -22.74 0.31 -8.27
CA LYS A 24 -21.27 0.38 -8.21
C LYS A 24 -20.82 1.84 -8.11
N LYS A 25 -20.00 2.14 -7.10
CA LYS A 25 -19.49 3.49 -6.83
C LYS A 25 -18.63 3.97 -8.01
N PRO A 26 -18.78 5.21 -8.51
CA PRO A 26 -18.07 5.69 -9.68
C PRO A 26 -16.60 5.99 -9.33
N TRP A 27 -15.75 4.97 -9.47
CA TRP A 27 -14.31 5.06 -9.20
C TRP A 27 -13.59 6.09 -10.09
N PHE A 28 -14.15 6.39 -11.27
CA PHE A 28 -13.69 7.41 -12.20
C PHE A 28 -13.86 8.87 -11.73
N LYS A 29 -14.53 9.10 -10.58
CA LYS A 29 -14.58 10.43 -9.95
C LYS A 29 -13.35 10.76 -9.09
N LYS A 30 -12.44 9.80 -8.91
CA LYS A 30 -11.23 10.03 -8.13
C LYS A 30 -10.19 10.79 -8.99
N TRP A 31 -9.64 11.88 -8.45
CA TRP A 31 -8.72 12.78 -9.15
C TRP A 31 -7.51 12.09 -9.81
N TRP A 32 -6.97 11.03 -9.19
CA TRP A 32 -5.84 10.25 -9.74
C TRP A 32 -6.15 9.54 -11.07
N VAL A 33 -7.42 9.24 -11.37
CA VAL A 33 -7.83 8.64 -12.65
C VAL A 33 -7.59 9.62 -13.81
N TRP A 34 -7.76 10.93 -13.58
CA TRP A 34 -7.47 11.95 -14.58
C TRP A 34 -5.97 12.12 -14.82
N VAL A 35 -5.14 11.95 -13.78
CA VAL A 35 -3.68 11.97 -13.91
C VAL A 35 -3.19 10.80 -14.79
N LEU A 36 -3.72 9.59 -14.59
CA LEU A 36 -3.39 8.43 -15.43
C LEU A 36 -3.86 8.60 -16.88
N ALA A 37 -5.05 9.14 -17.11
CA ALA A 37 -5.57 9.36 -18.46
C ALA A 37 -4.69 10.33 -19.27
N VAL A 38 -4.21 11.41 -18.66
CA VAL A 38 -3.29 12.36 -19.30
C VAL A 38 -1.95 11.71 -19.60
N LEU A 39 -1.41 10.90 -18.67
CA LEU A 39 -0.12 10.23 -18.86
C LEU A 39 -0.13 9.23 -20.01
N VAL A 40 -1.24 8.50 -20.21
CA VAL A 40 -1.43 7.61 -21.37
C VAL A 40 -1.55 8.39 -22.68
N LEU A 41 -2.28 9.51 -22.69
CA LEU A 41 -2.43 10.35 -23.89
C LEU A 41 -1.10 10.98 -24.33
N VAL A 42 -0.26 11.39 -23.38
CA VAL A 42 1.10 11.92 -23.69
C VAL A 42 2.04 10.79 -24.14
N GLY A 43 1.90 9.59 -23.56
CA GLY A 43 2.76 8.44 -23.89
C GLY A 43 2.55 7.84 -25.28
N ILE A 44 1.39 8.01 -25.90
CA ILE A 44 1.07 7.45 -27.23
C ILE A 44 1.38 8.43 -28.37
N GLY A 45 1.74 9.69 -28.06
CA GLY A 45 1.97 10.76 -29.05
C GLY A 45 3.19 10.64 -29.96
N ASN A 46 4.06 9.63 -29.81
CA ASN A 46 5.31 9.51 -30.59
C ASN A 46 5.47 8.21 -31.39
N ALA A 47 4.41 7.42 -31.61
CA ALA A 47 4.55 6.12 -32.28
C ALA A 47 4.11 6.07 -33.76
N LEU A 48 3.68 7.17 -34.39
CA LEU A 48 3.19 7.13 -35.78
C LEU A 48 3.63 8.34 -36.62
N GLY A 49 4.74 8.15 -37.34
CA GLY A 49 5.21 8.98 -38.45
C GLY A 49 6.74 9.02 -38.47
N GLY A 50 7.50 8.41 -39.39
CA GLY A 50 7.20 7.90 -40.72
C GLY A 50 8.15 8.55 -41.74
N GLY A 51 9.13 7.80 -42.27
CA GLY A 51 9.66 8.03 -43.63
C GLY A 51 11.16 8.28 -43.82
N GLY A 52 11.86 7.27 -44.39
CA GLY A 52 12.97 7.33 -45.37
C GLY A 52 14.33 7.90 -44.91
N GLY A 53 15.51 7.39 -45.27
CA GLY A 53 15.95 6.40 -46.25
C GLY A 53 17.44 6.69 -46.56
N ASP A 54 18.29 5.66 -46.44
CA ASP A 54 19.64 5.48 -47.01
C ASP A 54 20.74 6.54 -46.82
N LYS A 55 21.87 6.16 -46.19
CA LYS A 55 23.14 5.86 -46.91
C LYS A 55 24.31 5.59 -45.95
N ALA A 56 25.02 4.51 -46.24
CA ALA A 56 26.23 4.01 -45.57
C ALA A 56 27.44 4.95 -45.72
N ALA A 57 28.32 4.95 -44.70
CA ALA A 57 29.77 4.63 -44.80
C ALA A 57 30.54 5.16 -43.58
N ALA A 58 31.19 4.25 -42.85
CA ALA A 58 32.45 4.52 -42.12
C ALA A 58 33.59 4.60 -43.18
N PRO A 59 34.77 5.23 -42.94
CA PRO A 59 35.57 5.05 -41.72
C PRO A 59 36.42 6.24 -41.21
N SER A 60 36.93 6.06 -39.98
CA SER A 60 38.22 6.47 -39.37
C SER A 60 38.86 7.83 -39.72
N GLN A 61 39.21 8.64 -38.71
CA GLN A 61 40.57 8.76 -38.14
C GLN A 61 40.71 9.94 -37.16
N SER A 62 41.73 9.77 -36.32
CA SER A 62 42.25 10.50 -35.15
C SER A 62 42.59 12.00 -35.28
N VAL A 63 42.85 12.58 -34.09
CA VAL A 63 43.84 13.62 -33.67
C VAL A 63 43.37 15.04 -33.25
N SER A 64 43.74 15.36 -31.99
CA SER A 64 44.32 16.60 -31.42
C SER A 64 43.55 17.94 -31.32
N THR A 65 43.33 18.33 -30.05
CA THR A 65 43.36 19.65 -29.36
C THR A 65 44.05 20.85 -30.06
N PRO A 66 43.96 22.10 -29.52
CA PRO A 66 42.89 22.85 -28.83
C PRO A 66 42.78 24.33 -29.35
N ALA A 67 42.11 25.22 -28.58
CA ALA A 67 42.33 26.69 -28.45
C ALA A 67 41.11 27.60 -28.83
N PRO A 68 41.10 28.90 -28.46
CA PRO A 68 40.23 29.42 -27.40
C PRO A 68 39.43 30.69 -27.81
N ALA A 69 38.41 31.07 -27.02
CA ALA A 69 37.86 32.42 -26.86
C ALA A 69 36.57 32.26 -26.02
N GLY A 70 36.25 33.03 -24.99
CA GLY A 70 36.65 34.39 -24.65
C GLY A 70 35.38 35.24 -24.53
N SER A 71 35.03 35.60 -23.29
CA SER A 71 34.09 36.67 -22.88
C SER A 71 32.58 36.43 -23.13
N SER A 72 31.62 36.89 -22.32
CA SER A 72 31.61 37.70 -21.10
C SER A 72 30.25 37.50 -20.39
N ASP A 73 30.29 37.53 -19.07
CA ASP A 73 29.29 38.08 -18.13
C ASP A 73 27.84 38.33 -18.58
N ALA A 74 26.89 37.68 -17.90
CA ALA A 74 25.59 38.28 -17.57
C ALA A 74 24.90 37.53 -16.41
N ALA A 75 25.11 38.05 -15.20
CA ALA A 75 24.14 38.18 -14.11
C ALA A 75 23.36 36.94 -13.63
N ALA A 76 23.80 36.42 -12.49
CA ALA A 76 22.91 35.80 -11.51
C ALA A 76 21.91 36.84 -10.98
N PRO A 77 20.63 36.46 -10.84
CA PRO A 77 19.99 36.73 -9.56
C PRO A 77 19.16 35.55 -9.05
N ALA A 78 19.01 35.58 -7.73
CA ALA A 78 17.96 34.93 -6.94
C ALA A 78 18.04 33.40 -6.85
N ALA A 79 18.80 32.96 -5.85
CA ALA A 79 18.40 31.81 -5.05
C ALA A 79 16.92 31.96 -4.69
N SER A 80 16.07 31.14 -5.30
CA SER A 80 14.72 30.91 -4.81
C SER A 80 14.87 30.19 -3.48
N GLU A 81 14.66 30.92 -2.38
CA GLU A 81 14.32 30.32 -1.10
C GLU A 81 13.19 29.31 -1.37
N ALA A 82 13.50 28.03 -1.17
CA ALA A 82 12.48 27.01 -1.04
C ALA A 82 11.59 27.44 0.15
N PRO A 83 10.26 27.43 -0.01
CA PRO A 83 9.37 27.64 1.12
C PRO A 83 9.77 26.71 2.25
N ALA A 84 10.11 27.30 3.41
CA ALA A 84 10.32 26.56 4.63
C ALA A 84 9.05 25.72 4.88
N GLU A 85 9.19 24.40 4.76
CA GLU A 85 8.18 23.44 5.17
C GLU A 85 7.81 23.78 6.62
N PRO A 86 6.52 24.00 6.94
CA PRO A 86 6.11 24.28 8.30
C PRO A 86 6.65 23.17 9.20
N ALA A 87 7.42 23.56 10.21
CA ALA A 87 7.88 22.67 11.25
C ALA A 87 6.65 21.94 11.80
N GLN A 88 6.52 20.66 11.47
CA GLN A 88 5.51 19.78 12.03
C GLN A 88 5.80 19.72 13.53
N GLU A 89 4.88 20.23 14.35
CA GLU A 89 4.74 19.81 15.74
C GLU A 89 4.83 18.28 15.78
N PRO A 90 5.39 17.65 16.83
CA PRO A 90 5.57 16.20 16.86
C PRO A 90 4.21 15.53 16.68
N ALA A 91 3.93 15.13 15.44
CA ALA A 91 2.70 14.49 15.06
C ALA A 91 2.74 13.15 15.78
N LYS A 92 1.84 12.95 16.75
CA LYS A 92 1.60 11.62 17.31
C LYS A 92 1.42 10.69 16.12
N GLU A 93 2.25 9.66 16.01
CA GLU A 93 2.13 8.66 14.96
C GLU A 93 0.67 8.19 14.91
N ARG A 94 0.09 8.15 13.71
CA ARG A 94 -1.34 7.87 13.55
C ARG A 94 -1.75 6.57 14.23
N LEU A 95 -0.90 5.55 14.15
CA LEU A 95 -1.08 4.28 14.82
C LEU A 95 0.04 4.08 15.82
N THR A 96 -0.29 3.62 17.03
CA THR A 96 0.71 3.37 18.09
C THR A 96 0.40 2.06 18.79
N LEU A 97 1.41 1.22 18.97
CA LEU A 97 1.32 0.05 19.84
C LEU A 97 1.31 0.53 21.29
N GLU A 98 0.30 0.14 22.07
CA GLU A 98 0.27 0.43 23.50
C GLU A 98 1.25 -0.46 24.26
N ASP A 99 1.82 0.09 25.33
CA ASP A 99 2.66 -0.67 26.27
C ASP A 99 1.86 -1.79 26.95
N GLY A 100 2.56 -2.80 27.47
CA GLY A 100 1.94 -3.90 28.21
C GLY A 100 1.29 -4.98 27.33
N TRP A 101 1.73 -5.13 26.09
CA TRP A 101 1.42 -6.31 25.29
C TRP A 101 2.11 -7.55 25.87
N GLU A 102 1.49 -8.73 25.70
CA GLU A 102 1.87 -9.97 26.36
C GLU A 102 2.02 -11.12 25.37
N ILE A 103 2.93 -12.04 25.67
CA ILE A 103 3.08 -13.31 24.96
C ILE A 103 2.19 -14.36 25.63
N ASP A 104 1.19 -14.84 24.90
CA ASP A 104 0.28 -15.91 25.31
C ASP A 104 0.81 -17.26 24.80
N ARG A 105 1.34 -18.06 25.73
CA ARG A 105 1.82 -19.44 25.52
C ARG A 105 0.82 -20.49 26.03
N SER A 106 -0.43 -20.11 26.31
CA SER A 106 -1.43 -21.03 26.87
C SER A 106 -1.91 -22.08 25.86
N ASN A 107 -1.76 -21.81 24.56
CA ASN A 107 -2.08 -22.74 23.49
C ASN A 107 -0.87 -23.65 23.19
N PRO A 108 -1.01 -24.99 23.27
CA PRO A 108 0.10 -25.92 23.04
C PRO A 108 0.59 -25.99 21.59
N PHE A 109 -0.14 -25.42 20.62
CA PHE A 109 0.16 -25.50 19.20
C PHE A 109 0.57 -24.16 18.57
N ALA A 110 0.40 -23.05 19.28
CA ALA A 110 0.66 -21.72 18.73
C ALA A 110 0.98 -20.71 19.82
N ILE A 111 1.93 -19.82 19.54
CA ILE A 111 2.19 -18.64 20.36
C ILE A 111 1.40 -17.47 19.82
N PHE A 112 0.83 -16.69 20.72
CA PHE A 112 0.16 -15.45 20.37
C PHE A 112 0.77 -14.25 21.09
N ILE A 113 0.66 -13.06 20.49
CA ILE A 113 0.89 -11.79 21.15
C ILE A 113 -0.45 -11.07 21.26
N THR A 114 -0.78 -10.60 22.46
CA THR A 114 -1.99 -9.83 22.69
C THR A 114 -1.65 -8.44 23.16
N GLY A 115 -2.44 -7.45 22.73
CA GLY A 115 -2.22 -6.05 23.10
C GLY A 115 -3.21 -5.13 22.41
N TYR A 116 -2.89 -3.84 22.39
CA TYR A 116 -3.72 -2.81 21.80
C TYR A 116 -2.92 -1.94 20.82
N VAL A 117 -3.54 -1.62 19.69
CA VAL A 117 -3.07 -0.56 18.78
C VAL A 117 -4.06 0.60 18.86
N ALA A 118 -3.57 1.80 19.18
CA ALA A 118 -4.36 3.02 19.20
C ALA A 118 -4.33 3.72 17.84
N ASN A 119 -5.46 4.25 17.39
CA ASN A 119 -5.53 5.22 16.30
C ASN A 119 -5.63 6.62 16.90
N ASN A 120 -4.53 7.37 16.84
CA ASN A 120 -4.43 8.71 17.40
C ASN A 120 -4.97 9.81 16.46
N SER A 121 -5.55 9.44 15.30
CA SER A 121 -6.13 10.40 14.35
C SER A 121 -7.63 10.61 14.55
N ASP A 122 -8.13 11.75 14.08
CA ASP A 122 -9.54 12.14 14.05
C ASP A 122 -10.35 11.40 12.96
N ARG A 123 -9.68 10.59 12.15
CA ARG A 123 -10.28 9.77 11.08
C ARG A 123 -10.16 8.29 11.42
N PRO A 124 -11.21 7.48 11.15
CA PRO A 124 -11.09 6.03 11.29
C PRO A 124 -10.09 5.46 10.26
N VAL A 125 -9.57 4.27 10.54
CA VAL A 125 -9.05 3.35 9.51
C VAL A 125 -10.25 2.52 9.03
N ASP A 126 -10.48 2.42 7.73
CA ASP A 126 -11.58 1.65 7.13
C ASP A 126 -11.14 0.66 6.03
N THR A 127 -9.84 0.46 5.92
CA THR A 127 -9.14 -0.28 4.85
C THR A 127 -8.40 -1.49 5.41
N TYR A 128 -7.28 -1.27 6.10
CA TYR A 128 -6.37 -2.30 6.55
C TYR A 128 -5.35 -1.76 7.55
N VAL A 129 -5.09 -2.55 8.59
CA VAL A 129 -3.96 -2.44 9.49
C VAL A 129 -3.35 -3.82 9.68
N GLN A 130 -2.02 -3.90 9.68
CA GLN A 130 -1.25 -5.05 10.12
C GLN A 130 -0.34 -4.64 11.26
N ILE A 131 -0.26 -5.47 12.28
CA ILE A 131 0.82 -5.42 13.27
C ILE A 131 1.74 -6.62 13.06
N THR A 132 3.04 -6.38 13.12
CA THR A 132 4.08 -7.39 12.87
C THR A 132 5.07 -7.45 14.03
N PHE A 133 5.37 -8.66 14.50
CA PHE A 133 6.48 -8.95 15.41
C PHE A 133 7.41 -9.99 14.77
N ASP A 134 8.72 -9.87 14.99
CA ASP A 134 9.67 -10.94 14.70
C ASP A 134 9.62 -11.97 15.84
N ALA A 135 9.55 -13.26 15.53
CA ALA A 135 9.72 -14.35 16.51
C ALA A 135 11.19 -14.79 16.51
N LEU A 136 11.80 -14.86 17.69
CA LEU A 136 13.24 -15.04 17.85
C LEU A 136 13.56 -16.29 18.69
N ASP A 137 14.61 -17.02 18.30
CA ASP A 137 15.19 -18.10 19.10
C ASP A 137 16.06 -17.56 20.26
N LYS A 138 16.75 -18.47 20.95
CA LYS A 138 17.63 -18.15 22.10
C LYS A 138 18.87 -17.37 21.70
N GLU A 139 19.33 -17.58 20.47
CA GLU A 139 20.47 -16.91 19.86
C GLU A 139 20.08 -15.53 19.28
N GLY A 140 18.79 -15.23 19.23
CA GLY A 140 18.22 -13.99 18.70
C GLY A 140 18.03 -14.00 17.18
N ALA A 141 18.15 -15.16 16.53
CA ALA A 141 17.84 -15.30 15.11
C ALA A 141 16.34 -15.33 14.88
N ASN A 142 15.91 -14.83 13.71
CA ASN A 142 14.50 -14.84 13.34
C ASN A 142 14.09 -16.25 12.89
N VAL A 143 13.16 -16.85 13.62
CA VAL A 143 12.59 -18.18 13.35
C VAL A 143 11.13 -18.11 12.89
N GLY A 144 10.57 -16.90 12.83
CA GLY A 144 9.19 -16.71 12.43
C GLY A 144 8.72 -15.26 12.52
N THR A 145 7.43 -15.07 12.26
CA THR A 145 6.78 -13.76 12.27
C THR A 145 5.42 -13.89 12.92
N CYS A 146 5.07 -12.96 13.79
CA CYS A 146 3.75 -12.94 14.43
C CYS A 146 2.93 -11.78 13.90
N ILE A 147 1.72 -12.09 13.40
CA ILE A 147 0.90 -11.14 12.64
C ILE A 147 -0.53 -11.15 13.14
N ALA A 148 -1.11 -9.96 13.25
CA ALA A 148 -2.56 -9.75 13.30
C ALA A 148 -2.97 -8.65 12.33
N ASN A 149 -4.22 -8.68 11.90
CA ASN A 149 -4.79 -7.69 11.01
C ASN A 149 -6.20 -7.26 11.44
N THR A 150 -6.56 -6.03 11.07
CA THR A 150 -7.95 -5.54 11.10
C THR A 150 -8.20 -4.67 9.89
N ASN A 151 -9.46 -4.53 9.49
CA ASN A 151 -9.87 -3.56 8.46
C ASN A 151 -10.43 -2.27 9.07
N THR A 152 -10.58 -2.21 10.39
CA THR A 152 -11.18 -1.05 11.07
C THR A 152 -10.52 -0.72 12.39
N ILE A 153 -10.30 0.58 12.62
CA ILE A 153 -10.04 1.19 13.92
C ILE A 153 -10.72 2.55 13.92
N ASP A 154 -11.66 2.78 14.85
CA ASP A 154 -12.37 4.06 14.93
C ASP A 154 -11.41 5.25 15.13
N ALA A 155 -11.87 6.46 14.80
CA ALA A 155 -11.15 7.68 15.15
C ALA A 155 -10.95 7.76 16.67
N GLN A 156 -9.73 8.05 17.13
CA GLN A 156 -9.36 7.99 18.56
C GLN A 156 -9.65 6.61 19.22
N GLY A 157 -9.85 5.57 18.41
CA GLY A 157 -10.21 4.24 18.85
C GLY A 157 -9.00 3.36 19.14
N LYS A 158 -9.27 2.16 19.66
CA LYS A 158 -8.27 1.12 19.90
C LYS A 158 -8.68 -0.19 19.28
N TRP A 159 -7.72 -0.91 18.72
CA TRP A 159 -7.88 -2.27 18.26
C TRP A 159 -7.17 -3.23 19.22
N LYS A 160 -7.95 -4.13 19.82
CA LYS A 160 -7.42 -5.27 20.58
C LYS A 160 -6.98 -6.34 19.58
N PHE A 161 -5.68 -6.57 19.46
CA PHE A 161 -5.13 -7.56 18.55
C PHE A 161 -4.77 -8.87 19.27
N LYS A 162 -4.77 -9.96 18.50
CA LYS A 162 -4.19 -11.25 18.88
C LYS A 162 -3.36 -11.76 17.69
N ALA A 163 -2.07 -11.46 17.70
CA ALA A 163 -1.14 -11.81 16.63
C ALA A 163 -0.68 -13.25 16.79
N MET A 164 -0.80 -14.06 15.75
CA MET A 164 -0.36 -15.46 15.76
C MET A 164 1.04 -15.55 15.19
N CYS A 165 1.94 -16.24 15.89
CA CYS A 165 3.29 -16.52 15.41
C CYS A 165 3.30 -17.67 14.40
N THR A 166 4.07 -17.50 13.33
CA THR A 166 4.53 -18.57 12.47
C THR A 166 5.79 -19.20 13.04
N GLY A 167 6.04 -20.48 12.74
CA GLY A 167 7.19 -21.23 13.26
C GLY A 167 6.78 -22.19 14.37
N GLU A 168 7.74 -23.01 14.83
CA GLU A 168 7.52 -23.99 15.89
C GLU A 168 7.51 -23.30 17.26
N ALA A 169 6.46 -23.53 18.05
CA ALA A 169 6.29 -22.86 19.35
C ALA A 169 7.45 -23.12 20.33
N GLU A 170 8.11 -24.27 20.20
CA GLU A 170 9.25 -24.68 21.04
C GLU A 170 10.55 -23.95 20.67
N GLU A 171 10.66 -23.43 19.44
CA GLU A 171 11.85 -22.71 18.96
C GLU A 171 11.78 -21.20 19.29
N ILE A 172 10.59 -20.69 19.60
CA ILE A 172 10.37 -19.26 19.87
C ILE A 172 10.61 -18.95 21.36
N GLU A 173 11.71 -18.26 21.64
CA GLU A 173 12.10 -17.81 22.98
C GLU A 173 11.52 -16.41 23.29
N THR A 174 11.70 -15.46 22.37
CA THR A 174 11.23 -14.07 22.55
C THR A 174 10.57 -13.53 21.28
N VAL A 175 9.90 -12.39 21.40
CA VAL A 175 9.37 -11.66 20.25
C VAL A 175 9.83 -10.21 20.29
N ARG A 176 10.00 -9.61 19.12
CA ARG A 176 10.38 -8.20 18.96
C ARG A 176 9.38 -7.49 18.09
N PHE A 177 8.83 -6.37 18.57
CA PHE A 177 7.98 -5.51 17.75
C PHE A 177 8.74 -5.03 16.51
N LYS A 178 8.08 -5.10 15.36
CA LYS A 178 8.66 -4.72 14.07
C LYS A 178 8.01 -3.48 13.49
N ASP A 179 6.71 -3.55 13.19
CA ASP A 179 5.97 -2.40 12.69
C ASP A 179 4.46 -2.51 12.93
N ILE A 180 3.79 -1.37 12.69
CA ILE A 180 2.38 -1.30 12.36
C ILE A 180 2.27 -0.64 10.98
N THR A 181 1.69 -1.34 10.02
CA THR A 181 1.34 -0.76 8.71
C THR A 181 -0.16 -0.54 8.61
N GLY A 182 -0.57 0.58 8.05
CA GLY A 182 -1.98 0.86 7.77
C GLY A 182 -2.13 1.93 6.69
N PHE A 183 -3.15 1.77 5.83
CA PHE A 183 -3.36 2.59 4.63
C PHE A 183 -4.66 3.38 4.68
#